data_AF-A0AAV1TMC5-F1
#
_entry.id   AF-A0AAV1TMC5-F1
#
_cell.length_a   1.000
_cell.length_b   1.000
_cell.length_c   1.000
_cell.angle_alpha   90.00
_cell.angle_beta   90.00
_cell.angle_gamma   90.00
#
_symmetry.space_group_name_H-M   'P 1'
#
loop_
_entity.id
_entity.type
_entity.pdbx_description
1 polymer ?
#
loop_
_entity_poly.entity_id
_entity_poly.type
_entity_poly.pdbx_seq_one_letter_code
_entity_poly.pdbx_strand_id
1 'polypeptide(L)'
;MRFSYPVLVAITLACSDSATLDEEARTLEIMKPLILNLEVLQLRTQGKHIGDSFTKMRNGIAKAQDAIIAILSHPKMAALERLHSAPVVVKRFVFQFGNHVVAQVLVRAKESSNKDVVRIATKLLKAQFESWGRRSAANVFKLMKLDDAASEEYRDFSWKITVLNDYIAARLTDLPLKKTLLRTLVKGYGGMDKLVAILHGARQSNDDQAKQMAETQLTNMFDLWKTRDTSPERAVDLLKMKGRPEAFTAANLDVLAAYTRHYYKDRSGGPPPLIKVLSDGIRSHGQLAVALSTQLSKKETPQLRELQLELFKRWCASGGAPENVIGRYLQHIGEKDADLVAKDFRDYWNKRGTLGVAR
;
A
#
# COMPACT_ATOMS: atom_id res chain seq x y z
N MET A 1 -72.30 22.79 -19.74
CA MET A 1 -72.20 24.27 -19.74
C MET A 1 -71.34 24.72 -18.57
N ARG A 2 -70.59 25.83 -18.74
CA ARG A 2 -70.00 26.78 -17.75
C ARG A 2 -69.86 26.31 -16.28
N PHE A 3 -68.63 26.14 -15.77
CA PHE A 3 -67.80 27.16 -15.07
C PHE A 3 -68.38 27.67 -13.73
N SER A 4 -67.73 27.40 -12.59
CA SER A 4 -66.88 28.39 -11.87
C SER A 4 -66.35 27.88 -10.50
N TYR A 5 -65.08 28.18 -10.19
CA TYR A 5 -64.53 28.39 -8.82
C TYR A 5 -64.75 29.90 -8.44
N PRO A 6 -64.49 30.46 -7.21
CA PRO A 6 -63.27 30.21 -6.41
C PRO A 6 -63.24 30.55 -4.86
N VAL A 7 -62.02 30.43 -4.28
CA VAL A 7 -61.38 31.28 -3.21
C VAL A 7 -61.57 30.98 -1.68
N LEU A 8 -60.48 30.44 -1.06
CA LEU A 8 -59.83 30.77 0.26
C LEU A 8 -60.68 30.64 1.58
N VAL A 9 -60.25 30.79 2.87
CA VAL A 9 -59.00 30.85 3.71
C VAL A 9 -59.44 30.70 5.21
N ALA A 10 -58.69 30.22 6.23
CA ALA A 10 -57.54 29.29 6.36
C ALA A 10 -57.25 28.93 7.86
N ILE A 11 -56.57 27.81 8.10
CA ILE A 11 -55.64 27.44 9.22
C ILE A 11 -56.04 27.73 10.70
N THR A 12 -56.10 26.66 11.52
CA THR A 12 -55.26 26.52 12.73
C THR A 12 -55.08 25.06 13.18
N LEU A 13 -53.92 24.73 13.77
CA LEU A 13 -53.50 23.37 14.14
C LEU A 13 -54.01 22.93 15.51
N ALA A 14 -54.33 21.63 15.66
CA ALA A 14 -53.91 20.80 16.81
C ALA A 14 -54.34 19.32 16.66
N CYS A 15 -53.41 18.45 16.24
CA CYS A 15 -53.35 17.05 16.66
C CYS A 15 -51.90 16.58 16.50
N SER A 16 -51.33 15.94 17.54
CA SER A 16 -49.97 15.41 17.54
C SER A 16 -49.88 14.22 16.59
N ASP A 17 -49.04 14.32 15.56
CA ASP A 17 -49.10 13.45 14.39
C ASP A 17 -48.77 11.97 14.64
N SER A 18 -49.48 11.12 13.89
CA SER A 18 -49.13 9.75 13.53
C SER A 18 -47.90 9.62 12.61
N ALA A 19 -47.12 10.69 12.43
CA ALA A 19 -46.07 10.82 11.41
C ALA A 19 -44.83 9.94 11.66
N THR A 20 -44.48 9.66 12.93
CA THR A 20 -43.22 8.97 13.26
C THR A 20 -43.23 7.47 12.92
N LEU A 21 -44.41 6.84 12.86
CA LEU A 21 -44.57 5.45 12.40
C LEU A 21 -44.61 5.34 10.87
N ASP A 22 -45.11 6.37 10.18
CA ASP A 22 -45.08 6.47 8.71
C ASP A 22 -43.65 6.80 8.20
N GLU A 23 -42.85 7.53 8.96
CA GLU A 23 -41.42 7.77 8.67
C GLU A 23 -40.58 6.48 8.63
N GLU A 24 -40.85 5.48 9.47
CA GLU A 24 -40.12 4.21 9.42
C GLU A 24 -40.49 3.36 8.20
N ALA A 25 -41.78 3.29 7.83
CA ALA A 25 -42.21 2.60 6.62
C ALA A 25 -41.65 3.27 5.35
N ARG A 26 -41.64 4.60 5.30
CA ARG A 26 -40.99 5.37 4.23
C ARG A 26 -39.49 5.12 4.17
N THR A 27 -38.82 4.99 5.31
CA THR A 27 -37.38 4.68 5.38
C THR A 27 -37.06 3.28 4.83
N LEU A 28 -37.98 2.32 4.96
CA LEU A 28 -37.88 0.99 4.34
C LEU A 28 -38.00 1.04 2.80
N GLU A 29 -38.96 1.81 2.28
CA GLU A 29 -39.08 2.15 0.85
C GLU A 29 -37.83 2.89 0.32
N ILE A 30 -37.16 3.65 1.18
CA ILE A 30 -36.00 4.46 0.82
C ILE A 30 -34.71 3.63 0.66
N MET A 31 -34.56 2.51 1.37
CA MET A 31 -33.39 1.62 1.22
C MET A 31 -33.55 0.54 0.14
N LYS A 32 -34.77 0.22 -0.31
CA LYS A 32 -35.01 -0.73 -1.43
C LYS A 32 -34.18 -0.46 -2.69
N PRO A 33 -33.96 0.79 -3.16
CA PRO A 33 -33.11 1.03 -4.33
C PRO A 33 -31.62 0.73 -4.11
N LEU A 34 -31.10 0.83 -2.88
CA LEU A 34 -29.74 0.37 -2.55
C LEU A 34 -29.60 -1.17 -2.61
N ILE A 35 -30.72 -1.88 -2.46
CA ILE A 35 -30.85 -3.33 -2.62
C ILE A 35 -31.01 -3.66 -4.13
N LEU A 36 -31.82 -2.89 -4.86
CA LEU A 36 -32.03 -2.98 -6.32
C LEU A 36 -30.79 -2.57 -7.16
N ASN A 37 -29.92 -1.71 -6.61
CA ASN A 37 -28.63 -1.33 -7.20
C ASN A 37 -27.71 -2.54 -7.47
N LEU A 38 -27.93 -3.66 -6.79
CA LEU A 38 -27.18 -4.90 -6.94
C LEU A 38 -27.80 -5.82 -8.00
N GLU A 39 -29.13 -5.82 -8.14
CA GLU A 39 -29.87 -6.65 -9.10
C GLU A 39 -29.71 -6.17 -10.56
N VAL A 40 -29.56 -4.87 -10.80
CA VAL A 40 -29.36 -4.35 -12.17
C VAL A 40 -27.92 -4.52 -12.68
N LEU A 41 -26.93 -4.56 -11.77
CA LEU A 41 -25.57 -5.03 -12.08
C LEU A 41 -25.54 -6.53 -12.44
N GLN A 42 -26.48 -7.31 -11.88
CA GLN A 42 -26.72 -8.72 -12.19
C GLN A 42 -27.28 -8.94 -13.62
N LEU A 43 -27.97 -7.94 -14.18
CA LEU A 43 -28.60 -8.04 -15.52
C LEU A 43 -27.71 -7.59 -16.69
N ARG A 44 -26.71 -6.73 -16.48
CA ARG A 44 -25.79 -6.27 -17.56
C ARG A 44 -24.42 -6.95 -17.61
N THR A 45 -24.16 -7.87 -16.68
CA THR A 45 -22.97 -8.75 -16.70
C THR A 45 -23.28 -10.15 -17.22
N GLN A 46 -24.43 -10.36 -17.89
CA GLN A 46 -24.96 -11.66 -18.30
C GLN A 46 -23.95 -12.47 -19.12
N GLY A 47 -23.30 -13.40 -18.42
CA GLY A 47 -22.07 -14.05 -18.86
C GLY A 47 -21.44 -14.86 -17.73
N LYS A 48 -22.23 -15.80 -17.18
CA LYS A 48 -21.87 -16.90 -16.25
C LYS A 48 -21.58 -16.57 -14.76
N HIS A 49 -22.07 -17.52 -13.95
CA HIS A 49 -21.88 -17.86 -12.52
C HIS A 49 -21.89 -16.79 -11.42
N ILE A 50 -22.73 -17.03 -10.40
CA ILE A 50 -22.96 -16.17 -9.22
C ILE A 50 -21.69 -15.98 -8.36
N GLY A 51 -20.79 -16.98 -8.30
CA GLY A 51 -19.49 -16.86 -7.63
C GLY A 51 -18.54 -15.87 -8.32
N ASP A 52 -18.62 -15.79 -9.65
CA ASP A 52 -17.91 -14.76 -10.41
C ASP A 52 -18.56 -13.39 -10.22
N SER A 53 -19.87 -13.30 -9.97
CA SER A 53 -20.56 -12.02 -9.74
C SER A 53 -20.08 -11.31 -8.47
N PHE A 54 -19.89 -12.01 -7.35
CA PHE A 54 -19.31 -11.42 -6.13
C PHE A 54 -17.86 -10.97 -6.36
N THR A 55 -17.08 -11.78 -7.07
CA THR A 55 -15.69 -11.46 -7.44
C THR A 55 -15.64 -10.26 -8.39
N LYS A 56 -16.52 -10.21 -9.41
CA LYS A 56 -16.73 -9.10 -10.36
C LYS A 56 -17.27 -7.85 -9.66
N MET A 57 -18.02 -7.98 -8.57
CA MET A 57 -18.54 -6.87 -7.77
C MET A 57 -17.43 -6.24 -6.90
N ARG A 58 -16.63 -7.05 -6.18
CA ARG A 58 -15.38 -6.59 -5.54
C ARG A 58 -14.47 -5.90 -6.56
N ASN A 59 -14.31 -6.53 -7.72
CA ASN A 59 -13.51 -6.04 -8.85
C ASN A 59 -14.13 -4.85 -9.61
N GLY A 60 -15.41 -4.53 -9.38
CA GLY A 60 -16.25 -3.61 -10.17
C GLY A 60 -16.68 -2.36 -9.40
N ILE A 61 -16.87 -2.45 -8.09
CA ILE A 61 -16.85 -1.30 -7.16
C ILE A 61 -15.48 -0.59 -7.23
N ALA A 62 -14.44 -1.29 -7.71
CA ALA A 62 -13.14 -0.73 -8.06
C ALA A 62 -13.07 0.00 -9.42
N LYS A 63 -14.07 -0.14 -10.29
CA LYS A 63 -14.11 0.49 -11.63
C LYS A 63 -15.26 1.46 -11.84
N ALA A 64 -16.24 1.54 -10.93
CA ALA A 64 -17.39 2.42 -11.04
C ALA A 64 -17.39 3.50 -9.94
N GLN A 65 -16.50 4.50 -10.08
CA GLN A 65 -16.69 5.79 -9.38
C GLN A 65 -18.11 6.33 -9.66
N ASP A 66 -18.61 6.17 -10.89
CA ASP A 66 -19.97 6.53 -11.30
C ASP A 66 -21.07 5.89 -10.46
N ALA A 67 -20.93 4.62 -10.05
CA ALA A 67 -21.93 3.95 -9.22
C ALA A 67 -21.95 4.52 -7.79
N ILE A 68 -20.77 4.86 -7.26
CA ILE A 68 -20.61 5.48 -5.94
C ILE A 68 -21.14 6.92 -5.95
N ILE A 69 -20.84 7.67 -7.02
CA ILE A 69 -21.38 9.00 -7.29
C ILE A 69 -22.90 8.95 -7.42
N ALA A 70 -23.45 7.98 -8.16
CA ALA A 70 -24.89 7.81 -8.32
C ALA A 70 -25.59 7.51 -6.98
N ILE A 71 -25.03 6.62 -6.15
CA ILE A 71 -25.56 6.32 -4.81
C ILE A 71 -25.63 7.58 -3.95
N LEU A 72 -24.52 8.32 -3.83
CA LEU A 72 -24.42 9.46 -2.91
C LEU A 72 -25.06 10.75 -3.46
N SER A 73 -25.18 10.89 -4.78
CA SER A 73 -25.94 11.97 -5.44
C SER A 73 -27.45 11.69 -5.45
N HIS A 74 -27.90 10.48 -5.10
CA HIS A 74 -29.30 10.10 -5.22
C HIS A 74 -30.18 10.97 -4.30
N PRO A 75 -31.33 11.51 -4.75
CA PRO A 75 -32.19 12.37 -3.93
C PRO A 75 -32.60 11.76 -2.59
N LYS A 76 -32.76 10.42 -2.54
CA LYS A 76 -33.00 9.69 -1.28
C LYS A 76 -31.85 9.83 -0.26
N MET A 77 -30.58 10.00 -0.68
CA MET A 77 -29.48 10.29 0.25
C MET A 77 -29.55 11.70 0.83
N ALA A 78 -29.95 12.70 0.03
CA ALA A 78 -30.17 14.05 0.53
C ALA A 78 -31.36 14.12 1.50
N ALA A 79 -32.42 13.32 1.29
CA ALA A 79 -33.50 13.16 2.26
C ALA A 79 -33.01 12.46 3.54
N LEU A 80 -32.23 11.39 3.42
CA LEU A 80 -31.66 10.64 4.55
C LEU A 80 -30.70 11.50 5.39
N GLU A 81 -29.93 12.40 4.77
CA GLU A 81 -29.09 13.42 5.45
C GLU A 81 -29.89 14.46 6.25
N ARG A 82 -31.13 14.74 5.85
CA ARG A 82 -32.02 15.70 6.53
C ARG A 82 -32.77 15.04 7.69
N LEU A 83 -33.23 13.81 7.50
CA LEU A 83 -34.01 13.05 8.47
C LEU A 83 -33.15 12.38 9.54
N HIS A 84 -31.90 12.03 9.24
CA HIS A 84 -31.04 11.25 10.13
C HIS A 84 -29.63 11.84 10.26
N SER A 85 -29.08 11.80 11.48
CA SER A 85 -27.70 12.16 11.74
C SER A 85 -26.73 11.15 11.11
N ALA A 86 -25.55 11.61 10.71
CA ALA A 86 -24.55 10.75 10.04
C ALA A 86 -24.21 9.45 10.81
N PRO A 87 -24.10 9.43 12.15
CA PRO A 87 -23.92 8.18 12.90
C PRO A 87 -25.06 7.16 12.72
N VAL A 88 -26.33 7.61 12.60
CA VAL A 88 -27.47 6.71 12.35
C VAL A 88 -27.41 6.13 10.95
N VAL A 89 -27.12 6.96 9.94
CA VAL A 89 -26.93 6.53 8.55
C VAL A 89 -25.81 5.49 8.44
N VAL A 90 -24.64 5.80 9.03
CA VAL A 90 -23.49 4.90 9.06
C VAL A 90 -23.79 3.61 9.80
N LYS A 91 -24.49 3.64 10.94
CA LYS A 91 -24.89 2.43 11.67
C LYS A 91 -25.75 1.51 10.79
N ARG A 92 -26.71 2.07 10.05
CA ARG A 92 -27.54 1.32 9.08
C ARG A 92 -26.70 0.74 7.93
N PHE A 93 -25.80 1.53 7.34
CA PHE A 93 -24.91 1.04 6.27
C PHE A 93 -23.93 -0.05 6.73
N VAL A 94 -23.34 0.11 7.92
CA VAL A 94 -22.41 -0.87 8.50
C VAL A 94 -23.12 -2.16 8.88
N PHE A 95 -24.37 -2.09 9.33
CA PHE A 95 -25.22 -3.27 9.55
C PHE A 95 -25.48 -4.04 8.23
N GLN A 96 -25.78 -3.32 7.14
CA GLN A 96 -26.12 -3.94 5.86
C GLN A 96 -24.90 -4.46 5.06
N PHE A 97 -23.79 -3.72 5.03
CA PHE A 97 -22.66 -3.96 4.13
C PHE A 97 -21.34 -4.29 4.86
N GLY A 98 -21.28 -4.10 6.18
CA GLY A 98 -20.07 -4.27 6.97
C GLY A 98 -19.10 -3.10 6.86
N ASN A 99 -18.25 -2.95 7.89
CA ASN A 99 -17.37 -1.78 8.03
C ASN A 99 -16.42 -1.53 6.85
N HIS A 100 -15.82 -2.59 6.30
CA HIS A 100 -14.81 -2.46 5.23
C HIS A 100 -15.42 -1.98 3.90
N VAL A 101 -16.58 -2.50 3.50
CA VAL A 101 -17.28 -2.07 2.28
C VAL A 101 -17.74 -0.62 2.39
N VAL A 102 -18.33 -0.23 3.53
CA VAL A 102 -18.75 1.15 3.77
C VAL A 102 -17.56 2.11 3.70
N ALA A 103 -16.42 1.76 4.30
CA ALA A 103 -15.21 2.59 4.25
C ALA A 103 -14.63 2.69 2.83
N GLN A 104 -14.62 1.59 2.07
CA GLN A 104 -14.20 1.56 0.66
C GLN A 104 -15.04 2.50 -0.21
N VAL A 105 -16.37 2.39 -0.12
CA VAL A 105 -17.32 3.22 -0.88
C VAL A 105 -17.15 4.70 -0.52
N LEU A 106 -17.05 5.02 0.77
CA LEU A 106 -16.92 6.40 1.23
C LEU A 106 -15.55 7.03 0.92
N VAL A 107 -14.46 6.26 0.89
CA VAL A 107 -13.16 6.79 0.45
C VAL A 107 -13.16 7.05 -1.06
N ARG A 108 -13.62 6.11 -1.89
CA ARG A 108 -13.72 6.34 -3.35
C ARG A 108 -14.67 7.48 -3.70
N ALA A 109 -15.73 7.69 -2.92
CA ALA A 109 -16.63 8.82 -3.10
C ALA A 109 -15.95 10.20 -2.92
N LYS A 110 -14.91 10.29 -2.07
CA LYS A 110 -14.14 11.52 -1.87
C LYS A 110 -13.30 11.92 -3.09
N GLU A 111 -13.13 11.02 -4.05
CA GLU A 111 -12.43 11.26 -5.33
C GLU A 111 -13.36 11.85 -6.41
N SER A 112 -14.66 12.00 -6.11
CA SER A 112 -15.63 12.56 -7.05
C SER A 112 -15.37 14.04 -7.39
N SER A 113 -15.61 14.41 -8.65
CA SER A 113 -15.72 15.81 -9.07
C SER A 113 -16.94 16.54 -8.50
N ASN A 114 -17.96 15.82 -8.03
CA ASN A 114 -19.15 16.40 -7.41
C ASN A 114 -18.90 16.74 -5.93
N LYS A 115 -18.84 18.04 -5.63
CA LYS A 115 -18.58 18.57 -4.27
C LYS A 115 -19.59 18.10 -3.23
N ASP A 116 -20.86 17.87 -3.59
CA ASP A 116 -21.85 17.34 -2.65
C ASP A 116 -21.60 15.88 -2.30
N VAL A 117 -21.21 15.05 -3.27
CA VAL A 117 -20.78 13.67 -3.02
C VAL A 117 -19.59 13.65 -2.07
N VAL A 118 -18.58 14.49 -2.31
CA VAL A 118 -17.40 14.60 -1.44
C VAL A 118 -17.78 15.07 -0.03
N ARG A 119 -18.70 16.04 0.10
CA ARG A 119 -19.24 16.53 1.39
C ARG A 119 -19.94 15.42 2.17
N ILE A 120 -20.86 14.70 1.53
CA ILE A 120 -21.61 13.58 2.12
C ILE A 120 -20.65 12.47 2.53
N ALA A 121 -19.78 12.05 1.61
CA ALA A 121 -18.80 11.00 1.85
C ALA A 121 -17.88 11.31 3.03
N THR A 122 -17.36 12.53 3.11
CA THR A 122 -16.50 12.98 4.22
C THR A 122 -17.25 12.98 5.55
N LYS A 123 -18.50 13.46 5.57
CA LYS A 123 -19.36 13.48 6.78
C LYS A 123 -19.67 12.07 7.29
N LEU A 124 -20.03 11.15 6.39
CA LEU A 124 -20.31 9.76 6.73
C LEU A 124 -19.03 8.99 7.13
N LEU A 125 -17.90 9.20 6.43
CA LEU A 125 -16.63 8.55 6.76
C LEU A 125 -16.12 8.99 8.14
N LYS A 126 -16.26 10.28 8.48
CA LYS A 126 -15.97 10.80 9.82
C LYS A 126 -16.84 10.11 10.89
N ALA A 127 -18.16 10.04 10.68
CA ALA A 127 -19.07 9.34 11.57
C ALA A 127 -18.76 7.83 11.68
N GLN A 128 -18.22 7.21 10.63
CA GLN A 128 -17.70 5.84 10.68
C GLN A 128 -16.47 5.71 11.56
N PHE A 129 -15.48 6.60 11.41
CA PHE A 129 -14.31 6.63 12.30
C PHE A 129 -14.65 6.95 13.76
N GLU A 130 -15.69 7.73 14.00
CA GLU A 130 -16.26 7.96 15.33
C GLU A 130 -16.87 6.67 15.89
N SER A 131 -17.67 5.93 15.10
CA SER A 131 -18.25 4.64 15.49
C SER A 131 -17.21 3.56 15.81
N TRP A 132 -16.01 3.66 15.25
CA TRP A 132 -14.89 2.78 15.55
C TRP A 132 -14.23 3.06 16.91
N GLY A 133 -14.51 4.22 17.53
CA GLY A 133 -13.97 4.63 18.83
C GLY A 133 -12.51 5.07 18.76
N ARG A 134 -11.74 4.76 19.81
CA ARG A 134 -10.27 4.89 19.85
C ARG A 134 -9.60 3.53 19.66
N ARG A 135 -9.86 2.87 18.51
CA ARG A 135 -9.12 1.67 18.11
C ARG A 135 -7.66 2.02 17.83
N SER A 136 -6.76 1.08 18.13
CA SER A 136 -5.38 1.19 17.66
C SER A 136 -5.34 1.13 16.13
N ALA A 137 -4.35 1.80 15.53
CA ALA A 137 -4.14 1.73 14.07
C ALA A 137 -3.94 0.29 13.58
N ALA A 138 -3.35 -0.59 14.40
CA ALA A 138 -3.21 -2.02 14.10
C ALA A 138 -4.56 -2.77 14.06
N ASN A 139 -5.56 -2.36 14.85
CA ASN A 139 -6.90 -2.93 14.77
C ASN A 139 -7.63 -2.47 13.50
N VAL A 140 -7.39 -1.23 13.04
CA VAL A 140 -7.95 -0.74 11.76
C VAL A 140 -7.25 -1.36 10.56
N PHE A 141 -5.94 -1.62 10.63
CA PHE A 141 -5.20 -2.40 9.62
C PHE A 141 -5.86 -3.77 9.38
N LYS A 142 -6.17 -4.51 10.46
CA LYS A 142 -6.90 -5.78 10.38
C LYS A 142 -8.35 -5.62 9.91
N LEU A 143 -9.04 -4.56 10.35
CA LEU A 143 -10.42 -4.28 9.91
C LEU A 143 -10.52 -4.06 8.39
N MET A 144 -9.48 -3.49 7.78
CA MET A 144 -9.36 -3.27 6.35
C MET A 144 -8.79 -4.46 5.57
N LYS A 145 -8.41 -5.57 6.25
CA LYS A 145 -7.76 -6.74 5.64
C LYS A 145 -6.55 -6.36 4.79
N LEU A 146 -5.66 -5.56 5.38
CA LEU A 146 -4.38 -5.18 4.76
C LEU A 146 -3.35 -6.32 4.82
N ASP A 147 -3.50 -7.26 5.74
CA ASP A 147 -2.75 -8.51 5.80
C ASP A 147 -2.95 -9.39 4.55
N ASP A 148 -4.14 -9.37 3.96
CA ASP A 148 -4.49 -10.12 2.74
C ASP A 148 -3.97 -9.46 1.44
N ALA A 149 -3.32 -8.28 1.51
CA ALA A 149 -3.04 -7.43 0.34
C ALA A 149 -2.16 -8.06 -0.77
N ALA A 150 -1.46 -9.16 -0.49
CA ALA A 150 -0.71 -9.92 -1.49
C ALA A 150 -1.60 -10.79 -2.41
N SER A 151 -2.89 -10.98 -2.09
CA SER A 151 -3.76 -11.96 -2.76
C SER A 151 -4.74 -11.38 -3.81
N GLU A 152 -4.84 -10.05 -3.93
CA GLU A 152 -5.88 -9.36 -4.72
C GLU A 152 -5.31 -8.41 -5.80
N GLU A 153 -4.20 -8.79 -6.47
CA GLU A 153 -3.56 -8.03 -7.57
C GLU A 153 -3.18 -6.57 -7.21
N TYR A 154 -3.06 -6.24 -5.92
CA TYR A 154 -2.91 -4.88 -5.38
C TYR A 154 -4.05 -3.88 -5.67
N ARG A 155 -5.13 -4.29 -6.34
CA ARG A 155 -6.28 -3.42 -6.71
C ARG A 155 -6.91 -2.69 -5.52
N ASP A 156 -6.95 -3.36 -4.37
CA ASP A 156 -7.49 -2.80 -3.14
C ASP A 156 -6.44 -2.12 -2.24
N PHE A 157 -5.17 -2.12 -2.64
CA PHE A 157 -4.06 -1.61 -1.84
C PHE A 157 -4.18 -0.11 -1.55
N SER A 158 -4.52 0.70 -2.56
CA SER A 158 -4.63 2.15 -2.43
C SER A 158 -5.68 2.56 -1.40
N TRP A 159 -6.95 2.22 -1.62
CA TRP A 159 -8.03 2.67 -0.73
C TRP A 159 -7.92 2.08 0.68
N LYS A 160 -7.43 0.83 0.85
CA LYS A 160 -7.23 0.24 2.19
C LYS A 160 -6.20 1.04 3.00
N ILE A 161 -5.11 1.50 2.36
CA ILE A 161 -4.13 2.40 3.01
C ILE A 161 -4.73 3.80 3.24
N THR A 162 -5.49 4.35 2.30
CA THR A 162 -6.15 5.66 2.48
C THR A 162 -7.12 5.65 3.66
N VAL A 163 -7.95 4.61 3.84
CA VAL A 163 -8.82 4.48 5.03
C VAL A 163 -8.01 4.47 6.32
N LEU A 164 -6.90 3.72 6.36
CA LEU A 164 -6.04 3.65 7.54
C LEU A 164 -5.37 5.00 7.85
N ASN A 165 -4.86 5.69 6.83
CA ASN A 165 -4.26 7.01 6.95
C ASN A 165 -5.27 8.04 7.46
N ASP A 166 -6.45 8.11 6.84
CA ASP A 166 -7.51 9.05 7.20
C ASP A 166 -8.05 8.79 8.60
N TYR A 167 -8.16 7.52 9.02
CA TYR A 167 -8.51 7.15 10.39
C TYR A 167 -7.46 7.65 11.40
N ILE A 168 -6.17 7.44 11.15
CA ILE A 168 -5.09 7.92 12.03
C ILE A 168 -5.18 9.44 12.14
N ALA A 169 -5.31 10.15 11.01
CA ALA A 169 -5.42 11.60 10.98
C ALA A 169 -6.66 12.13 11.73
N ALA A 170 -7.80 11.43 11.67
CA ALA A 170 -9.06 11.87 12.28
C ALA A 170 -9.23 11.47 13.76
N ARG A 171 -8.59 10.40 14.23
CA ARG A 171 -8.87 9.78 15.54
C ARG A 171 -7.66 9.65 16.47
N LEU A 172 -6.44 9.71 15.94
CA LEU A 172 -5.18 9.58 16.66
C LEU A 172 -4.33 10.85 16.46
N THR A 173 -4.96 12.01 16.61
CA THR A 173 -4.42 13.36 16.32
C THR A 173 -3.22 13.74 17.19
N ASP A 174 -3.07 13.09 18.35
CA ASP A 174 -1.93 13.18 19.25
C ASP A 174 -0.67 12.47 18.72
N LEU A 175 -0.80 11.65 17.68
CA LEU A 175 0.30 10.86 17.12
C LEU A 175 0.77 11.39 15.75
N PRO A 176 2.10 11.43 15.49
CA PRO A 176 2.64 11.91 14.21
C PRO A 176 2.27 10.99 13.04
N LEU A 177 1.32 11.43 12.20
CA LEU A 177 0.65 10.68 11.14
C LEU A 177 1.57 9.74 10.34
N LYS A 178 2.56 10.28 9.60
CA LYS A 178 3.48 9.46 8.77
C LYS A 178 4.19 8.37 9.60
N LYS A 179 4.68 8.71 10.80
CA LYS A 179 5.41 7.79 11.71
C LYS A 179 4.48 6.73 12.32
N THR A 180 3.20 7.03 12.50
CA THR A 180 2.18 6.09 12.98
C THR A 180 1.72 5.14 11.88
N LEU A 181 1.49 5.65 10.67
CA LEU A 181 1.16 4.84 9.49
C LEU A 181 2.28 3.86 9.18
N LEU A 182 3.53 4.33 8.99
CA LEU A 182 4.67 3.45 8.69
C LEU A 182 4.84 2.36 9.76
N ARG A 183 4.76 2.70 11.05
CA ARG A 183 4.88 1.72 12.14
C ARG A 183 3.75 0.68 12.11
N THR A 184 2.55 1.10 11.74
CA THR A 184 1.38 0.21 11.61
C THR A 184 1.57 -0.75 10.44
N LEU A 185 1.99 -0.26 9.27
CA LEU A 185 2.28 -1.09 8.10
C LEU A 185 3.42 -2.09 8.37
N VAL A 186 4.56 -1.62 8.91
CA VAL A 186 5.70 -2.49 9.27
C VAL A 186 5.30 -3.59 10.26
N LYS A 187 4.50 -3.26 11.29
CA LYS A 187 4.02 -4.25 12.26
C LYS A 187 2.98 -5.19 11.63
N GLY A 188 2.05 -4.67 10.83
CA GLY A 188 0.99 -5.43 10.18
C GLY A 188 1.51 -6.47 9.18
N TYR A 189 2.48 -6.10 8.35
CA TYR A 189 3.15 -7.03 7.43
C TYR A 189 4.24 -7.89 8.09
N GLY A 190 4.56 -7.67 9.37
CA GLY A 190 5.53 -8.48 10.12
C GLY A 190 7.01 -8.20 9.80
N GLY A 191 7.34 -7.01 9.31
CA GLY A 191 8.72 -6.59 9.02
C GLY A 191 8.83 -5.49 7.97
N MET A 192 9.96 -4.76 8.00
CA MET A 192 10.28 -3.76 6.98
C MET A 192 10.60 -4.41 5.63
N ASP A 193 11.34 -5.52 5.65
CA ASP A 193 11.59 -6.43 4.53
C ASP A 193 10.29 -6.88 3.84
N LYS A 194 9.28 -7.24 4.63
CA LYS A 194 7.96 -7.65 4.11
C LYS A 194 7.17 -6.47 3.55
N LEU A 195 7.15 -5.32 4.24
CA LEU A 195 6.53 -4.10 3.71
C LEU A 195 7.18 -3.66 2.38
N VAL A 196 8.50 -3.73 2.28
CA VAL A 196 9.25 -3.38 1.05
C VAL A 196 8.88 -4.32 -0.11
N ALA A 197 8.76 -5.62 0.14
CA ALA A 197 8.28 -6.57 -0.88
C ALA A 197 6.85 -6.25 -1.36
N ILE A 198 5.94 -5.91 -0.44
CA ILE A 198 4.56 -5.51 -0.77
C ILE A 198 4.53 -4.20 -1.58
N LEU A 199 5.29 -3.18 -1.17
CA LEU A 199 5.37 -1.90 -1.88
C LEU A 199 6.01 -2.04 -3.26
N HIS A 200 7.06 -2.87 -3.39
CA HIS A 200 7.69 -3.15 -4.69
C HIS A 200 6.72 -3.84 -5.64
N GLY A 201 6.03 -4.89 -5.19
CA GLY A 201 5.02 -5.57 -6.00
C GLY A 201 3.86 -4.66 -6.42
N ALA A 202 3.37 -3.79 -5.51
CA ALA A 202 2.36 -2.79 -5.84
C ALA A 202 2.85 -1.78 -6.91
N ARG A 203 4.11 -1.34 -6.83
CA ARG A 203 4.76 -0.46 -7.85
C ARG A 203 4.95 -1.14 -9.20
N GLN A 204 5.04 -2.47 -9.24
CA GLN A 204 5.15 -3.26 -10.48
C GLN A 204 3.79 -3.84 -10.96
N SER A 205 2.69 -3.52 -10.27
CA SER A 205 1.35 -3.99 -10.65
C SER A 205 0.81 -3.25 -11.90
N ASN A 206 -0.29 -3.73 -12.46
CA ASN A 206 -1.00 -3.04 -13.54
C ASN A 206 -2.02 -2.00 -13.05
N ASP A 207 -2.09 -1.74 -11.74
CA ASP A 207 -3.05 -0.81 -11.12
C ASP A 207 -2.34 0.51 -10.77
N ASP A 208 -2.67 1.59 -11.49
CA ASP A 208 -1.98 2.88 -11.32
C ASP A 208 -2.22 3.53 -9.95
N GLN A 209 -3.35 3.25 -9.30
CA GLN A 209 -3.61 3.70 -7.93
C GLN A 209 -2.74 2.95 -6.93
N ALA A 210 -2.54 1.65 -7.13
CA ALA A 210 -1.60 0.86 -6.34
C ALA A 210 -0.14 1.34 -6.53
N LYS A 211 0.28 1.66 -7.76
CA LYS A 211 1.60 2.24 -8.04
C LYS A 211 1.80 3.57 -7.31
N GLN A 212 0.88 4.52 -7.49
CA GLN A 212 0.97 5.86 -6.90
C GLN A 212 0.96 5.80 -5.36
N MET A 213 0.13 4.91 -4.77
CA MET A 213 0.14 4.68 -3.32
C MET A 213 1.48 4.09 -2.86
N ALA A 214 2.03 3.11 -3.58
CA ALA A 214 3.31 2.50 -3.24
C ALA A 214 4.46 3.53 -3.27
N GLU A 215 4.52 4.36 -4.30
CA GLU A 215 5.51 5.45 -4.40
C GLU A 215 5.34 6.50 -3.30
N THR A 216 4.11 6.84 -2.94
CA THR A 216 3.80 7.73 -1.82
C THR A 216 4.30 7.15 -0.50
N GLN A 217 4.07 5.87 -0.24
CA GLN A 217 4.52 5.23 1.00
C GLN A 217 6.04 4.99 1.03
N LEU A 218 6.68 4.67 -0.10
CA LEU A 218 8.14 4.63 -0.22
C LEU A 218 8.76 6.01 0.06
N THR A 219 8.21 7.08 -0.51
CA THR A 219 8.68 8.45 -0.27
C THR A 219 8.51 8.85 1.19
N ASN A 220 7.34 8.57 1.80
CA ASN A 220 7.10 8.80 3.22
C ASN A 220 8.07 8.02 4.12
N MET A 221 8.44 6.80 3.73
CA MET A 221 9.44 6.00 4.44
C MET A 221 10.84 6.62 4.32
N PHE A 222 11.23 7.04 3.13
CA PHE A 222 12.52 7.68 2.87
C PHE A 222 12.66 9.02 3.60
N ASP A 223 11.60 9.85 3.63
CA ASP A 223 11.54 11.06 4.46
C ASP A 223 11.79 10.72 5.94
N LEU A 224 11.05 9.75 6.48
CA LEU A 224 11.17 9.35 7.88
C LEU A 224 12.53 8.76 8.26
N TRP A 225 13.22 8.12 7.32
CA TRP A 225 14.60 7.65 7.51
C TRP A 225 15.59 8.82 7.42
N LYS A 226 15.44 9.72 6.44
CA LYS A 226 16.29 10.90 6.25
C LYS A 226 16.18 11.90 7.39
N THR A 227 14.98 12.17 7.91
CA THR A 227 14.75 13.02 9.11
C THR A 227 15.38 12.45 10.38
N ARG A 228 15.70 11.15 10.42
CA ARG A 228 16.42 10.50 11.53
C ARG A 228 17.91 10.30 11.25
N ASP A 229 18.44 10.94 10.20
CA ASP A 229 19.81 10.75 9.70
C ASP A 229 20.21 9.26 9.56
N THR A 230 19.26 8.43 9.14
CA THR A 230 19.52 7.01 8.89
C THR A 230 20.28 6.90 7.58
N SER A 231 21.61 6.81 7.62
CA SER A 231 22.40 6.68 6.39
C SER A 231 22.01 5.42 5.58
N PRO A 232 22.25 5.37 4.27
CA PRO A 232 21.95 4.18 3.45
C PRO A 232 22.62 2.91 3.98
N GLU A 233 23.82 3.02 4.55
CA GLU A 233 24.56 1.92 5.19
C GLU A 233 23.80 1.37 6.42
N ARG A 234 23.08 2.24 7.16
CA ARG A 234 22.19 1.82 8.25
C ARG A 234 20.85 1.26 7.76
N ALA A 235 20.40 1.64 6.56
CA ALA A 235 19.20 1.07 5.95
C ALA A 235 19.37 -0.41 5.57
N VAL A 236 20.60 -0.88 5.32
CA VAL A 236 20.96 -2.30 5.15
C VAL A 236 20.47 -3.16 6.33
N ASP A 237 20.54 -2.63 7.56
CA ASP A 237 20.04 -3.31 8.76
C ASP A 237 18.52 -3.31 8.85
N LEU A 238 17.87 -2.21 8.45
CA LEU A 238 16.41 -2.14 8.40
C LEU A 238 15.81 -3.12 7.38
N LEU A 239 16.51 -3.34 6.26
CA LEU A 239 16.17 -4.33 5.24
C LEU A 239 16.62 -5.76 5.61
N LYS A 240 17.23 -5.95 6.79
CA LYS A 240 17.73 -7.23 7.33
C LYS A 240 18.71 -7.97 6.41
N MET A 241 19.59 -7.23 5.71
CA MET A 241 20.48 -7.83 4.71
C MET A 241 21.77 -8.46 5.30
N LYS A 242 22.17 -8.09 6.51
CA LYS A 242 23.34 -8.68 7.19
C LYS A 242 23.13 -10.17 7.48
N GLY A 243 24.06 -11.01 7.04
CA GLY A 243 24.07 -12.46 7.30
C GLY A 243 22.88 -13.22 6.70
N ARG A 244 22.08 -12.61 5.81
CA ARG A 244 20.84 -13.17 5.27
C ARG A 244 20.82 -13.07 3.75
N PRO A 245 21.40 -14.04 3.04
CA PRO A 245 21.39 -14.06 1.58
C PRO A 245 20.00 -13.88 0.97
N GLU A 246 18.95 -14.43 1.58
CA GLU A 246 17.55 -14.32 1.14
C GLU A 246 16.97 -12.90 1.17
N ALA A 247 17.64 -11.95 1.86
CA ALA A 247 17.26 -10.54 1.86
C ALA A 247 17.82 -9.75 0.67
N PHE A 248 18.65 -10.36 -0.20
CA PHE A 248 19.14 -9.74 -1.45
C PHE A 248 18.12 -9.89 -2.59
N THR A 249 16.88 -9.48 -2.32
CA THR A 249 15.80 -9.44 -3.31
C THR A 249 15.89 -8.18 -4.17
N ALA A 250 15.35 -8.23 -5.39
CA ALA A 250 15.22 -7.04 -6.24
C ALA A 250 14.47 -5.89 -5.52
N ALA A 251 13.46 -6.22 -4.70
CA ALA A 251 12.73 -5.24 -3.89
C ALA A 251 13.63 -4.50 -2.88
N ASN A 252 14.45 -5.23 -2.13
CA ASN A 252 15.38 -4.62 -1.17
C ASN A 252 16.50 -3.84 -1.86
N LEU A 253 17.05 -4.34 -2.96
CA LEU A 253 18.10 -3.67 -3.74
C LEU A 253 17.58 -2.37 -4.38
N ASP A 254 16.40 -2.40 -5.00
CA ASP A 254 15.74 -1.22 -5.58
C ASP A 254 15.42 -0.16 -4.52
N VAL A 255 14.89 -0.58 -3.36
CA VAL A 255 14.57 0.33 -2.26
C VAL A 255 15.82 0.94 -1.65
N LEU A 256 16.90 0.16 -1.48
CA LEU A 256 18.18 0.69 -0.99
C LEU A 256 18.80 1.68 -1.99
N ALA A 257 18.77 1.37 -3.29
CA ALA A 257 19.25 2.27 -4.35
C ALA A 257 18.43 3.57 -4.42
N ALA A 258 17.10 3.47 -4.39
CA ALA A 258 16.21 4.62 -4.38
C ALA A 258 16.40 5.48 -3.11
N TYR A 259 16.52 4.84 -1.95
CA TYR A 259 16.79 5.55 -0.69
C TYR A 259 18.14 6.28 -0.72
N THR A 260 19.18 5.64 -1.25
CA THR A 260 20.50 6.26 -1.41
C THR A 260 20.39 7.55 -2.22
N ARG A 261 19.67 7.54 -3.36
CA ARG A 261 19.43 8.77 -4.14
C ARG A 261 18.64 9.82 -3.36
N HIS A 262 17.59 9.44 -2.62
CA HIS A 262 16.78 10.37 -1.80
C HIS A 262 17.57 11.03 -0.67
N TYR A 263 18.42 10.26 0.00
CA TYR A 263 19.27 10.71 1.10
C TYR A 263 20.31 11.74 0.64
N TYR A 264 20.91 11.52 -0.53
CA TYR A 264 21.95 12.36 -1.12
C TYR A 264 21.44 13.49 -2.03
N LYS A 265 20.14 13.59 -2.31
CA LYS A 265 19.54 14.59 -3.24
C LYS A 265 19.99 16.04 -2.97
N ASP A 266 20.20 16.37 -1.69
CA ASP A 266 20.56 17.73 -1.23
C ASP A 266 21.90 17.74 -0.47
N ARG A 267 22.76 16.72 -0.67
CA ARG A 267 24.07 16.60 -0.02
C ARG A 267 25.21 16.69 -1.04
N SER A 268 26.33 17.28 -0.63
CA SER A 268 27.57 17.27 -1.41
C SER A 268 28.09 15.84 -1.63
N GLY A 269 28.69 15.60 -2.80
CA GLY A 269 29.32 14.32 -3.17
C GLY A 269 28.43 13.32 -3.94
N GLY A 270 27.11 13.53 -3.99
CA GLY A 270 26.18 12.66 -4.72
C GLY A 270 26.01 11.25 -4.13
N PRO A 271 25.10 10.42 -4.67
CA PRO A 271 24.85 9.08 -4.15
C PRO A 271 26.02 8.13 -4.50
N PRO A 272 26.60 7.40 -3.52
CA PRO A 272 27.61 6.39 -3.80
C PRO A 272 27.02 5.18 -4.57
N PRO A 273 27.85 4.40 -5.29
CA PRO A 273 27.43 3.15 -5.92
C PRO A 273 26.84 2.16 -4.92
N LEU A 274 25.80 1.41 -5.30
CA LEU A 274 25.06 0.51 -4.41
C LEU A 274 25.96 -0.52 -3.74
N ILE A 275 26.97 -1.06 -4.44
CA ILE A 275 27.92 -2.02 -3.85
C ILE A 275 28.77 -1.41 -2.72
N LYS A 276 29.00 -0.07 -2.73
CA LYS A 276 29.67 0.63 -1.63
C LYS A 276 28.77 0.66 -0.40
N VAL A 277 27.51 1.08 -0.57
CA VAL A 277 26.51 1.10 0.51
C VAL A 277 26.34 -0.28 1.15
N LEU A 278 26.29 -1.33 0.32
CA LEU A 278 26.24 -2.72 0.80
C LEU A 278 27.53 -3.13 1.55
N SER A 279 28.71 -2.79 1.03
CA SER A 279 29.99 -3.11 1.70
C SER A 279 30.11 -2.43 3.06
N ASP A 280 29.87 -1.11 3.11
CA ASP A 280 30.03 -0.26 4.29
C ASP A 280 28.90 -0.52 5.32
N GLY A 281 27.71 -0.89 4.84
CA GLY A 281 26.58 -1.30 5.67
C GLY A 281 26.78 -2.67 6.31
N ILE A 282 27.16 -3.69 5.53
CA ILE A 282 27.35 -5.06 6.02
C ILE A 282 28.60 -5.18 6.89
N ARG A 283 29.67 -4.44 6.56
CA ARG A 283 30.98 -4.46 7.25
C ARG A 283 31.71 -5.81 7.22
N SER A 284 31.34 -6.67 6.29
CA SER A 284 32.06 -7.91 5.96
C SER A 284 31.96 -8.16 4.46
N HIS A 285 33.09 -7.99 3.76
CA HIS A 285 33.16 -8.25 2.32
C HIS A 285 32.88 -9.72 1.99
N GLY A 286 33.35 -10.66 2.83
CA GLY A 286 33.05 -12.08 2.68
C GLY A 286 31.55 -12.36 2.77
N GLN A 287 30.85 -11.85 3.80
CA GLN A 287 29.40 -12.08 3.93
C GLN A 287 28.59 -11.48 2.78
N LEU A 288 28.99 -10.31 2.26
CA LEU A 288 28.39 -9.71 1.07
C LEU A 288 28.61 -10.60 -0.17
N ALA A 289 29.81 -11.11 -0.38
CA ALA A 289 30.12 -12.00 -1.49
C ALA A 289 29.33 -13.32 -1.41
N VAL A 290 29.28 -13.94 -0.22
CA VAL A 290 28.47 -15.15 0.04
C VAL A 290 27.01 -14.90 -0.27
N ALA A 291 26.45 -13.77 0.16
CA ALA A 291 25.06 -13.43 -0.09
C ALA A 291 24.75 -13.27 -1.59
N LEU A 292 25.62 -12.59 -2.34
CA LEU A 292 25.48 -12.42 -3.79
C LEU A 292 25.61 -13.76 -4.54
N SER A 293 26.65 -14.55 -4.28
CA SER A 293 26.85 -15.88 -4.88
C SER A 293 25.73 -16.87 -4.54
N THR A 294 25.20 -16.81 -3.31
CA THR A 294 24.06 -17.65 -2.87
C THR A 294 22.76 -17.28 -3.56
N GLN A 295 22.52 -16.01 -3.91
CA GLN A 295 21.35 -15.65 -4.71
C GLN A 295 21.54 -15.94 -6.19
N LEU A 296 22.74 -15.68 -6.74
CA LEU A 296 23.06 -15.96 -8.14
C LEU A 296 22.94 -17.45 -8.48
N SER A 297 23.36 -18.35 -7.57
CA SER A 297 23.19 -19.79 -7.73
C SER A 297 21.73 -20.28 -7.65
N LYS A 298 20.81 -19.50 -7.05
CA LYS A 298 19.37 -19.79 -7.02
C LYS A 298 18.65 -19.22 -8.23
N LYS A 299 18.94 -17.97 -8.58
CA LYS A 299 18.38 -17.26 -9.72
C LYS A 299 19.29 -16.11 -10.11
N GLU A 300 19.98 -16.26 -11.24
CA GLU A 300 20.74 -15.16 -11.81
C GLU A 300 19.82 -14.01 -12.23
N THR A 301 20.21 -12.79 -11.87
CA THR A 301 19.59 -11.54 -12.36
C THR A 301 20.70 -10.56 -12.75
N PRO A 302 20.47 -9.68 -13.74
CA PRO A 302 21.47 -8.68 -14.15
C PRO A 302 21.97 -7.83 -12.98
N GLN A 303 21.06 -7.37 -12.11
CA GLN A 303 21.38 -6.54 -10.94
C GLN A 303 22.28 -7.27 -9.92
N LEU A 304 22.01 -8.55 -9.64
CA LEU A 304 22.86 -9.34 -8.73
C LEU A 304 24.24 -9.62 -9.35
N ARG A 305 24.29 -9.92 -10.66
CA ARG A 305 25.54 -10.22 -11.36
C ARG A 305 26.41 -8.97 -11.47
N GLU A 306 25.81 -7.82 -11.78
CA GLU A 306 26.47 -6.51 -11.76
C GLU A 306 27.11 -6.23 -10.40
N LEU A 307 26.35 -6.35 -9.30
CA LEU A 307 26.87 -6.15 -7.94
C LEU A 307 28.03 -7.09 -7.59
N GLN A 308 27.96 -8.37 -7.96
CA GLN A 308 29.06 -9.32 -7.75
C GLN A 308 30.30 -8.94 -8.56
N LEU A 309 30.13 -8.56 -9.83
CA LEU A 309 31.23 -8.11 -10.68
C LEU A 309 31.84 -6.80 -10.18
N GLU A 310 31.06 -5.85 -9.65
CA GLU A 310 31.59 -4.64 -9.00
C GLU A 310 32.39 -4.95 -7.73
N LEU A 311 31.92 -5.90 -6.91
CA LEU A 311 32.64 -6.36 -5.72
C LEU A 311 34.00 -6.97 -6.10
N PHE A 312 34.00 -7.87 -7.07
CA PHE A 312 35.21 -8.53 -7.55
C PHE A 312 36.19 -7.57 -8.23
N LYS A 313 35.70 -6.56 -8.98
CA LYS A 313 36.55 -5.46 -9.49
C LYS A 313 37.26 -4.71 -8.35
N ARG A 314 36.56 -4.41 -7.25
CA ARG A 314 37.14 -3.74 -6.06
C ARG A 314 38.13 -4.63 -5.30
N TRP A 315 37.84 -5.93 -5.21
CA TRP A 315 38.76 -6.90 -4.63
C TRP A 315 40.09 -6.97 -5.40
N CYS A 316 40.03 -7.10 -6.73
CA CYS A 316 41.22 -7.03 -7.58
C CYS A 316 42.03 -5.75 -7.36
N ALA A 317 41.37 -4.59 -7.25
CA ALA A 317 42.02 -3.30 -7.05
C ALA A 317 42.66 -3.13 -5.65
N SER A 318 42.27 -3.94 -4.66
CA SER A 318 42.73 -3.84 -3.27
C SER A 318 43.63 -4.99 -2.79
N GLY A 319 43.59 -6.15 -3.45
CA GLY A 319 44.29 -7.37 -3.01
C GLY A 319 45.10 -8.11 -4.08
N GLY A 320 44.98 -7.73 -5.35
CA GLY A 320 45.72 -8.40 -6.44
C GLY A 320 45.18 -9.81 -6.72
N ALA A 321 46.08 -10.80 -6.67
CA ALA A 321 45.84 -12.18 -7.11
C ALA A 321 44.77 -12.94 -6.27
N PRO A 322 44.15 -14.01 -6.83
CA PRO A 322 43.03 -14.72 -6.20
C PRO A 322 43.25 -15.14 -4.75
N GLU A 323 44.34 -15.83 -4.46
CA GLU A 323 44.56 -16.41 -3.12
C GLU A 323 44.81 -15.34 -2.03
N ASN A 324 45.38 -14.19 -2.39
CA ASN A 324 45.53 -13.05 -1.47
C ASN A 324 44.16 -12.46 -1.08
N VAL A 325 43.24 -12.36 -2.05
CA VAL A 325 41.89 -11.84 -1.87
C VAL A 325 41.04 -12.83 -1.07
N ILE A 326 41.12 -14.13 -1.41
CA ILE A 326 40.44 -15.23 -0.73
C ILE A 326 40.90 -15.29 0.73
N GLY A 327 42.21 -15.35 0.98
CA GLY A 327 42.77 -15.34 2.33
C GLY A 327 42.34 -14.12 3.14
N ARG A 328 42.33 -12.92 2.54
CA ARG A 328 41.92 -11.68 3.24
C ARG A 328 40.43 -11.63 3.58
N TYR A 329 39.54 -11.92 2.62
CA TYR A 329 38.11 -11.64 2.78
C TYR A 329 37.27 -12.86 3.19
N LEU A 330 37.80 -14.08 3.07
CA LEU A 330 37.09 -15.33 3.36
C LEU A 330 37.62 -16.09 4.59
N GLN A 331 38.70 -15.65 5.24
CA GLN A 331 39.29 -16.27 6.46
C GLN A 331 38.32 -16.47 7.66
N HIS A 332 37.16 -15.83 7.66
CA HIS A 332 36.13 -15.95 8.71
C HIS A 332 34.76 -16.38 8.15
N ILE A 333 34.75 -16.92 6.94
CA ILE A 333 33.57 -17.49 6.28
C ILE A 333 33.66 -19.02 6.43
N GLY A 334 32.52 -19.67 6.65
CA GLY A 334 32.49 -21.14 6.74
C GLY A 334 32.93 -21.78 5.43
N GLU A 335 33.73 -22.85 5.51
CA GLU A 335 34.42 -23.52 4.39
C GLU A 335 33.57 -23.61 3.10
N LYS A 336 32.37 -24.19 3.18
CA LYS A 336 31.43 -24.32 2.06
C LYS A 336 31.06 -22.99 1.38
N ASP A 337 30.85 -21.94 2.17
CA ASP A 337 30.49 -20.61 1.66
C ASP A 337 31.74 -19.89 1.11
N ALA A 338 32.92 -20.15 1.70
CA ALA A 338 34.19 -19.65 1.20
C ALA A 338 34.54 -20.28 -0.15
N ASP A 339 34.37 -21.59 -0.31
CA ASP A 339 34.61 -22.32 -1.56
C ASP A 339 33.71 -21.83 -2.70
N LEU A 340 32.42 -21.59 -2.41
CA LEU A 340 31.48 -21.02 -3.38
C LEU A 340 31.97 -19.68 -3.93
N VAL A 341 32.36 -18.75 -3.04
CA VAL A 341 32.84 -17.43 -3.42
C VAL A 341 34.23 -17.49 -4.08
N ALA A 342 35.12 -18.35 -3.57
CA ALA A 342 36.46 -18.54 -4.13
C ALA A 342 36.40 -19.08 -5.56
N LYS A 343 35.49 -20.02 -5.84
CA LYS A 343 35.22 -20.50 -7.20
C LYS A 343 34.73 -19.36 -8.11
N ASP A 344 33.67 -18.66 -7.72
CA ASP A 344 33.12 -17.54 -8.49
C ASP A 344 34.17 -16.46 -8.77
N PHE A 345 35.04 -16.17 -7.80
CA PHE A 345 36.10 -15.17 -7.95
C PHE A 345 37.24 -15.63 -8.87
N ARG A 346 37.68 -16.90 -8.77
CA ARG A 346 38.68 -17.48 -9.68
C ARG A 346 38.16 -17.51 -11.12
N ASP A 347 36.90 -17.90 -11.33
CA ASP A 347 36.24 -17.87 -12.65
C ASP A 347 36.19 -16.46 -13.25
N TYR A 348 35.88 -15.45 -12.43
CA TYR A 348 35.94 -14.04 -12.82
C TYR A 348 37.36 -13.58 -13.17
N TRP A 349 38.35 -13.93 -12.34
CA TRP A 349 39.76 -13.55 -12.54
C TRP A 349 40.32 -14.12 -13.85
N ASN A 350 40.08 -15.40 -14.12
CA ASN A 350 40.56 -16.07 -15.33
C ASN A 350 39.95 -15.44 -16.60
N LYS A 351 38.64 -15.15 -16.60
CA LYS A 351 37.94 -14.46 -17.70
C LYS A 351 38.43 -13.02 -17.93
N ARG A 352 38.88 -12.34 -16.87
CA ARG A 352 39.53 -11.02 -16.97
C ARG A 352 40.89 -11.13 -17.65
N GLY A 353 41.68 -12.16 -17.32
CA GLY A 353 42.98 -12.42 -17.94
C GLY A 353 42.89 -12.64 -19.46
N THR A 354 41.95 -13.48 -19.91
CA THR A 354 41.77 -13.78 -21.34
C THR A 354 41.39 -12.55 -22.19
N LEU A 355 40.67 -11.58 -21.63
CA LEU A 355 40.34 -10.32 -22.32
C LEU A 355 41.52 -9.33 -22.37
N GLY A 356 42.58 -9.54 -21.59
CA GLY A 356 43.80 -8.72 -21.60
C GLY A 356 44.86 -9.18 -22.61
N VAL A 357 44.72 -10.40 -23.16
CA VAL A 357 45.67 -11.00 -24.13
C VAL A 357 45.17 -10.85 -25.59
N ALA A 358 43.94 -10.37 -25.79
CA ALA A 358 43.32 -10.16 -27.09
C ALA A 358 43.30 -8.67 -27.52
N ARG A 359 44.40 -7.95 -27.30
CA ARG A 359 44.62 -6.56 -27.73
C ARG A 359 46.02 -6.38 -28.31
#